data_AF-A0A1A6G3J3-F1
#
_entry.id   AF-A0A1A6G3J3-F1
#
_cell.length_a   1.000
_cell.length_b   1.000
_cell.length_c   1.000
_cell.angle_alpha   90.00
_cell.angle_beta   90.00
_cell.angle_gamma   90.00
#
_symmetry.space_group_name_H-M   'P 1'
#
loop_
_entity.id
_entity.type
_entity.pdbx_description
1 polymer ?
#
loop_
_entity_poly.entity_id
_entity_poly.type
_entity_poly.pdbx_seq_one_letter_code
_entity_poly.pdbx_strand_id
1 'polypeptide(L)'
;DAMTVMVLKAIDPFVYESSEHGEKKMFHATVATVNEYFHVKVFNINLKEKFRKENVITISNYFKFKGILEINEASSVFEAGPDQKVEVSKSIIKDANKNPKISDFHKYGPGTLVYGSFTLHK
;
A
#
# COMPACT_ATOMS: atom_id res chain seq x y z
N ASP A 1 8.79 6.92 -13.74
CA ASP A 1 7.98 8.06 -13.23
C ASP A 1 7.90 8.06 -11.72
N ALA A 2 7.81 9.25 -11.13
CA ALA A 2 7.64 9.46 -9.69
C ALA A 2 6.17 9.82 -9.39
N MET A 3 5.69 9.42 -8.21
CA MET A 3 4.31 9.66 -7.77
C MET A 3 4.31 10.14 -6.32
N THR A 4 3.69 11.28 -6.06
CA THR A 4 3.50 11.80 -4.71
C THR A 4 2.18 11.28 -4.13
N VAL A 5 2.25 10.71 -2.93
CA VAL A 5 1.12 10.07 -2.25
C VAL A 5 1.09 10.44 -0.77
N MET A 6 -0.10 10.46 -0.20
CA MET A 6 -0.31 10.51 1.25
C MET A 6 -0.48 9.10 1.80
N VAL A 7 0.20 8.78 2.89
CA VAL A 7 0.09 7.49 3.58
C VAL A 7 -1.19 7.47 4.43
N LEU A 8 -2.10 6.54 4.16
CA LEU A 8 -3.35 6.39 4.91
C LEU A 8 -3.18 5.45 6.11
N LYS A 9 -2.46 4.35 5.94
CA LYS A 9 -2.14 3.38 6.99
C LYS A 9 -0.93 2.53 6.61
N ALA A 10 -0.21 2.04 7.60
CA ALA A 10 0.82 1.02 7.45
C ALA A 10 0.82 0.09 8.66
N ILE A 11 0.94 -1.21 8.43
CA ILE A 11 1.05 -2.20 9.52
C ILE A 11 2.51 -2.38 9.93
N ASP A 12 2.72 -3.06 11.05
CA ASP A 12 4.08 -3.38 11.51
C ASP A 12 4.76 -4.40 10.58
N PRO A 13 6.10 -4.37 10.50
CA PRO A 13 6.85 -5.35 9.73
C PRO A 13 6.57 -6.78 10.20
N PHE A 14 6.42 -7.69 9.24
CA PHE A 14 6.22 -9.11 9.47
C PHE A 14 7.19 -9.93 8.60
N VAL A 15 7.47 -11.17 9.05
CA VAL A 15 8.36 -12.11 8.34
C VAL A 15 7.58 -12.83 7.24
N TYR A 16 8.22 -13.04 6.10
CA TYR A 16 7.72 -13.87 5.01
C TYR A 16 8.87 -14.68 4.41
N GLU A 17 8.54 -15.80 3.75
CA GLU A 17 9.51 -16.62 3.04
C GLU A 17 9.59 -16.19 1.57
N SER A 18 10.81 -15.87 1.12
CA SER A 18 11.14 -15.54 -0.26
C SER A 18 11.73 -16.76 -0.95
N SER A 19 11.24 -17.07 -2.15
CA SER A 19 11.75 -18.18 -2.96
C SER A 19 13.23 -18.06 -3.32
N GLU A 20 13.77 -16.85 -3.37
CA GLU A 20 15.15 -16.58 -3.79
C GLU A 20 16.11 -16.39 -2.61
N HIS A 21 15.59 -16.00 -1.45
CA HIS A 21 16.43 -15.43 -0.39
C HIS A 21 16.05 -15.88 1.03
N GLY A 22 15.18 -16.88 1.16
CA GLY A 22 14.72 -17.38 2.46
C GLY A 22 13.90 -16.35 3.23
N GLU A 23 14.04 -16.34 4.56
CA GLU A 23 13.28 -15.43 5.42
C GLU A 23 13.64 -13.95 5.17
N LYS A 24 12.62 -13.15 4.87
CA LYS A 24 12.69 -11.70 4.72
C LYS A 24 11.62 -11.02 5.56
N LYS A 25 11.73 -9.70 5.71
CA LYS A 25 10.71 -8.88 6.37
C LYS A 25 10.12 -7.88 5.39
N MET A 26 8.83 -7.59 5.53
CA MET A 26 8.14 -6.56 4.77
C MET A 26 7.01 -5.95 5.61
N PHE A 27 6.38 -4.89 5.11
CA PHE A 27 5.12 -4.42 5.68
C PHE A 27 4.14 -4.02 4.58
N HIS A 28 2.85 -4.03 4.91
CA HIS A 28 1.81 -3.49 4.03
C HIS A 28 1.48 -2.05 4.39
N ALA A 29 1.19 -1.25 3.37
CA ALA A 29 0.66 0.09 3.53
C ALA A 29 -0.53 0.32 2.58
N THR A 30 -1.26 1.40 2.84
CA THR A 30 -2.24 1.96 1.91
C THR A 30 -1.92 3.44 1.76
N VAL A 31 -1.80 3.88 0.52
CA VAL A 31 -1.46 5.26 0.16
C VAL A 31 -2.51 5.81 -0.80
N ALA A 32 -2.60 7.12 -0.93
CA ALA A 32 -3.54 7.75 -1.84
C ALA A 32 -2.94 8.96 -2.55
N THR A 33 -3.34 9.12 -3.81
CA THR A 33 -3.20 10.36 -4.57
C THR A 33 -4.46 11.20 -4.39
N VAL A 34 -4.55 12.31 -5.13
CA VAL A 34 -5.76 13.13 -5.20
C VAL A 34 -6.97 12.37 -5.75
N ASN A 35 -6.73 11.33 -6.58
CA ASN A 35 -7.77 10.68 -7.38
C ASN A 35 -8.02 9.20 -7.04
N GLU A 36 -7.02 8.50 -6.51
CA GLU A 36 -7.12 7.05 -6.25
C GLU A 36 -6.30 6.63 -5.03
N TYR A 37 -6.53 5.41 -4.57
CA TYR A 37 -5.73 4.79 -3.51
C TYR A 37 -5.07 3.49 -4.01
N PHE A 38 -4.00 3.11 -3.34
CA PHE A 38 -3.26 1.89 -3.62
C PHE A 38 -2.95 1.13 -2.34
N HIS A 39 -3.05 -0.19 -2.42
CA HIS A 39 -2.33 -1.05 -1.49
C HIS A 39 -0.88 -1.16 -1.92
N VAL A 40 0.01 -1.24 -0.92
CA VAL A 40 1.45 -1.24 -1.15
C VAL A 40 2.09 -2.38 -0.37
N LYS A 41 2.96 -3.15 -1.03
CA LYS A 41 3.92 -4.04 -0.39
C LYS A 41 5.26 -3.33 -0.32
N VAL A 42 5.79 -3.15 0.88
CA VAL A 42 7.09 -2.50 1.10
C VAL A 42 8.08 -3.55 1.57
N PHE A 43 8.98 -3.95 0.68
CA PHE A 43 10.00 -4.97 0.94
C PHE A 43 11.24 -4.42 1.63
N ASN A 44 11.44 -3.10 1.64
CA ASN A 44 12.51 -2.44 2.40
C ASN A 44 11.95 -1.88 3.73
N ILE A 45 12.23 -2.58 4.83
CA ILE A 45 11.73 -2.20 6.16
C ILE A 45 12.35 -0.91 6.72
N ASN A 46 13.49 -0.47 6.20
CA ASN A 46 14.14 0.78 6.63
C ASN A 46 13.30 2.01 6.26
N LEU A 47 12.33 1.85 5.36
CA LEU A 47 11.39 2.90 4.98
C LEU A 47 10.23 3.07 5.97
N LYS A 48 10.12 2.22 7.00
CA LYS A 48 8.95 2.20 7.92
C LYS A 48 8.61 3.58 8.49
N GLU A 49 9.62 4.37 8.85
CA GLU A 49 9.42 5.71 9.40
C GLU A 49 8.82 6.72 8.41
N LYS A 50 9.01 6.50 7.10
CA LYS A 50 8.37 7.31 6.05
C LYS A 50 6.91 6.92 5.83
N PHE A 51 6.54 5.68 6.14
CA PHE A 51 5.18 5.16 6.04
C PHE A 51 4.36 5.38 7.32
N ARG A 52 4.47 6.57 7.91
CA ARG A 52 3.62 7.03 9.00
C ARG A 52 2.33 7.64 8.44
N LYS A 53 1.21 7.45 9.13
CA LYS A 53 -0.10 7.99 8.72
C LYS A 53 0.00 9.51 8.48
N GLU A 54 -0.69 9.98 7.44
CA GLU A 54 -0.74 11.38 6.96
C GLU A 54 0.58 11.94 6.43
N ASN A 55 1.68 11.18 6.48
CA ASN A 55 2.92 11.60 5.84
C ASN A 55 2.76 11.62 4.31
N VAL A 56 3.36 12.62 3.67
CA VAL A 56 3.38 12.76 2.21
C VAL A 56 4.75 12.36 1.71
N ILE A 57 4.76 11.39 0.80
CA ILE A 57 5.99 10.81 0.25
C ILE A 57 5.94 10.80 -1.28
N THR A 58 7.11 10.94 -1.89
CA THR A 58 7.28 10.72 -3.33
C THR A 58 7.95 9.37 -3.54
N ILE A 59 7.29 8.49 -4.29
CA ILE A 59 7.78 7.15 -4.63
C ILE A 59 8.16 7.10 -6.11
N SER A 60 9.27 6.47 -6.44
CA SER A 60 9.71 6.23 -7.82
C SER A 60 10.34 4.85 -7.95
N ASN A 61 10.48 4.37 -9.20
CA ASN A 61 11.01 3.04 -9.52
C ASN A 61 10.27 1.92 -8.76
N TYR A 62 8.96 2.09 -8.57
CA TYR A 62 8.07 1.09 -8.02
C TYR A 62 7.53 0.19 -9.14
N PHE A 63 7.12 -1.02 -8.77
CA PHE A 63 6.36 -1.89 -9.67
C PHE A 63 4.86 -1.77 -9.37
N LYS A 64 4.01 -1.85 -10.39
CA LYS A 64 2.55 -1.91 -10.24
C LYS A 64 2.05 -3.22 -10.84
N PHE A 65 1.50 -4.09 -9.99
CA PHE A 65 0.96 -5.39 -10.41
C PHE A 65 -0.44 -5.59 -9.83
N LYS A 66 -1.43 -5.84 -10.70
CA LYS A 66 -2.84 -6.04 -10.32
C LYS A 66 -3.38 -4.97 -9.35
N GLY A 67 -3.00 -3.71 -9.58
CA GLY A 67 -3.44 -2.57 -8.77
C GLY A 67 -2.69 -2.38 -7.43
N ILE A 68 -1.73 -3.24 -7.11
CA ILE A 68 -0.86 -3.11 -5.93
C ILE A 68 0.48 -2.53 -6.34
N LEU A 69 1.01 -1.63 -5.52
CA LEU A 69 2.37 -1.11 -5.67
C LEU A 69 3.35 -1.97 -4.88
N GLU A 70 4.50 -2.22 -5.48
CA GLU A 70 5.59 -2.95 -4.86
C GLU A 70 6.82 -2.04 -4.80
N ILE A 71 7.31 -1.82 -3.59
CA ILE A 71 8.49 -1.00 -3.28
C ILE A 71 9.58 -1.93 -2.80
N ASN A 72 10.66 -2.01 -3.56
CA ASN A 72 11.81 -2.87 -3.27
C ASN A 72 13.09 -2.04 -3.11
N GLU A 73 14.23 -2.70 -3.00
CA GLU A 73 15.53 -2.03 -2.79
C GLU A 73 15.96 -1.11 -3.95
N ALA A 74 15.43 -1.30 -5.16
CA ALA A 74 15.70 -0.42 -6.30
C ALA A 74 14.73 0.79 -6.35
N SER A 75 13.64 0.74 -5.58
CA SER A 75 12.70 1.84 -5.46
C SER A 75 13.27 2.98 -4.62
N SER A 76 12.86 4.22 -4.92
CA SER A 76 13.24 5.37 -4.11
C SER A 76 12.02 5.98 -3.44
N VAL A 77 12.15 6.33 -2.16
CA VAL A 77 11.08 6.94 -1.36
C VAL A 77 11.64 8.15 -0.62
N PHE A 78 11.12 9.32 -0.96
CA PHE A 78 11.50 10.60 -0.36
C PHE A 78 10.33 11.21 0.38
N GLU A 79 10.61 11.97 1.43
CA GLU A 79 9.57 12.84 2.01
C GLU A 79 9.30 13.98 1.03
N ALA A 80 8.02 14.32 0.87
CA ALA A 80 7.64 15.44 0.05
C ALA A 80 8.02 16.75 0.74
N GLY A 81 8.36 17.77 -0.05
CA GLY A 81 8.69 19.09 0.49
C GLY A 81 7.49 19.74 1.21
N PRO A 82 7.71 20.78 2.03
CA PRO A 82 6.63 21.47 2.77
C PRO A 82 5.47 21.96 1.89
N ASP A 83 5.77 22.31 0.64
CA ASP A 83 4.82 22.83 -0.34
C ASP A 83 4.12 21.73 -1.15
N GLN A 84 4.60 20.49 -1.08
CA GLN A 84 4.04 19.34 -1.79
C GLN A 84 2.98 18.66 -0.92
N LYS A 85 1.77 19.22 -0.95
CA LYS A 85 0.60 18.65 -0.26
C LYS A 85 -0.22 17.79 -1.21
N VAL A 86 -0.71 16.65 -0.71
CA VAL A 86 -1.70 15.82 -1.40
C VAL A 86 -3.02 15.93 -0.65
N GLU A 87 -3.98 16.65 -1.21
CA GLU A 87 -5.32 16.77 -0.64
C GLU A 87 -6.17 15.57 -1.08
N VAL A 88 -6.22 14.54 -0.24
CA VAL A 88 -7.01 13.33 -0.52
C VAL A 88 -8.45 13.55 -0.08
N SER A 89 -9.39 13.40 -1.02
CA SER A 89 -10.81 13.55 -0.69
C SER A 89 -11.28 12.52 0.35
N LYS A 90 -12.24 12.92 1.20
CA LYS A 90 -12.85 12.02 2.18
C LYS A 90 -13.46 10.75 1.54
N SER A 91 -13.91 10.86 0.28
CA SER A 91 -14.46 9.73 -0.46
C SER A 91 -13.41 8.65 -0.73
N ILE A 92 -12.20 9.04 -1.16
CA ILE A 92 -11.09 8.11 -1.39
C ILE A 92 -10.66 7.44 -0.08
N ILE A 93 -10.58 8.21 1.02
CA ILE A 93 -10.25 7.65 2.34
C ILE A 93 -11.31 6.64 2.78
N LYS A 94 -12.60 6.91 2.51
CA LYS A 94 -13.70 5.99 2.82
C LYS A 94 -13.59 4.72 1.97
N ASP A 95 -13.30 4.84 0.69
CA ASP A 95 -13.17 3.70 -0.22
C ASP A 95 -11.95 2.83 0.13
N ALA A 96 -10.81 3.43 0.46
CA ALA A 96 -9.62 2.73 0.92
C ALA A 96 -9.81 1.92 2.23
N ASN A 97 -10.83 2.27 3.02
CA ASN A 97 -11.19 1.60 4.26
C ASN A 97 -12.42 0.68 4.12
N LYS A 98 -13.03 0.62 2.94
CA LYS A 98 -14.20 -0.21 2.69
C LYS A 98 -13.77 -1.65 2.47
N ASN A 99 -14.35 -2.56 3.24
CA ASN A 99 -14.16 -3.99 3.03
C ASN A 99 -15.02 -4.47 1.84
N PRO A 100 -14.48 -5.33 0.96
CA PRO A 100 -15.28 -5.99 -0.06
C PRO A 100 -16.26 -6.96 0.59
N LYS A 101 -17.44 -7.16 -0.01
CA LYS A 101 -18.40 -8.15 0.48
C LYS A 101 -17.94 -9.53 0.06
N ILE A 102 -17.96 -10.50 0.98
CA ILE A 102 -17.66 -11.92 0.66
C ILE A 102 -18.59 -12.41 -0.47
N SER A 103 -19.85 -11.99 -0.45
CA SER A 103 -20.83 -12.29 -1.50
C SER A 103 -20.42 -11.80 -2.88
N ASP A 104 -19.48 -10.87 -3.02
CA ASP A 104 -19.04 -10.37 -4.33
C ASP A 104 -17.81 -11.13 -4.87
N PHE A 105 -17.18 -12.02 -4.08
CA PHE A 105 -15.95 -12.71 -4.50
C PHE A 105 -16.17 -13.62 -5.71
N HIS A 106 -17.37 -14.19 -5.88
CA HIS A 106 -17.72 -14.99 -7.06
C HIS A 106 -17.70 -14.18 -8.37
N LYS A 107 -17.75 -12.84 -8.29
CA LYS A 107 -17.67 -11.94 -9.44
C LYS A 107 -16.23 -11.59 -9.81
N TYR A 108 -15.27 -11.90 -8.95
CA TYR A 108 -13.86 -11.58 -9.17
C TYR A 108 -13.20 -12.63 -10.04
N GLY A 109 -12.30 -12.20 -10.92
CA GLY A 109 -11.55 -13.11 -11.79
C GLY A 109 -10.52 -13.93 -11.00
N PRO A 110 -10.14 -15.13 -11.48
CA PRO A 110 -9.08 -15.93 -10.88
C PRO A 110 -7.79 -15.14 -10.62
N GLY A 111 -7.22 -15.28 -9.43
CA GLY A 111 -5.99 -14.60 -9.03
C GLY A 111 -6.15 -13.09 -8.75
N THR A 112 -7.38 -12.59 -8.56
CA THR A 112 -7.63 -11.25 -8.02
C THR A 112 -7.08 -11.16 -6.60
N LEU A 113 -6.34 -10.09 -6.28
CA LEU A 113 -5.80 -9.84 -4.96
C LEU A 113 -6.82 -9.05 -4.13
N VAL A 114 -7.09 -9.51 -2.90
CA VAL A 114 -8.15 -8.96 -2.05
C VAL A 114 -7.56 -8.54 -0.70
N TYR A 115 -7.91 -7.33 -0.26
CA TYR A 115 -7.66 -6.84 1.10
C TYR A 115 -9.00 -6.60 1.78
N GLY A 116 -9.09 -6.94 3.06
CA GLY A 116 -10.28 -6.69 3.86
C GLY A 116 -10.14 -7.22 5.28
N SER A 117 -11.00 -6.71 6.16
CA SER A 117 -11.22 -7.25 7.50
C SER A 117 -12.55 -8.02 7.51
N PHE A 118 -12.51 -9.25 7.99
CA PHE A 118 -13.65 -10.17 8.01
C PHE A 118 -13.77 -10.80 9.38
N THR A 119 -15.01 -11.02 9.82
CA THR A 119 -15.28 -11.76 11.05
C THR A 119 -15.02 -13.25 10.81
N LEU A 120 -14.14 -13.84 11.61
CA LEU A 120 -13.98 -15.28 11.67
C LEU A 120 -15.22 -15.89 12.32
N HIS A 121 -15.93 -16.76 11.59
CA HIS A 121 -17.07 -17.49 12.14
C HIS A 121 -16.63 -18.80 12.81
N LYS A 122 -15.73 -19.54 12.16
CA LYS A 122 -15.17 -20.80 12.63
C LYS A 122 -13.85 -21.05 11.91
#